data_AF-A0A3N5UD50-F1
#
_entry.id   AF-A0A3N5UD50-F1
#
_cell.length_a   1.000
_cell.length_b   1.000
_cell.length_c   1.000
_cell.angle_alpha   90.00
_cell.angle_beta   90.00
_cell.angle_gamma   90.00
#
_symmetry.space_group_name_H-M   'P 1'
#
loop_
_entity.id
_entity.type
_entity.pdbx_description
1 polymer ?
#
loop_
_entity_poly.entity_id
_entity_poly.type
_entity_poly.pdbx_seq_one_letter_code
_entity_poly.pdbx_strand_id
1 'polypeptide(L)'
;MFRYLHLARTLDKQLQLLRRSRKKAELAVCRYDQLVKDLRGFGVRHDAVFSKRTKNGENRLKNCVKYDLGGGYRLVTVRSADHLMLTFVGGHDEANQWIERHRYDSFEPQDALYAVEEIEGSWGEEPGFGGEENIEQEDPYEAELNARLDQSTLQKVFQGLYAVRRDAAGSVGTGGAAARQSL
;
A
#
# COMPACT_ATOMS: atom_id res chain seq x y z
N MET A 1 -2.69 2.63 19.76
CA MET A 1 -2.06 1.42 20.32
C MET A 1 -3.12 0.34 20.44
N PHE A 2 -2.78 -0.92 20.19
CA PHE A 2 -3.67 -2.06 20.41
C PHE A 2 -2.95 -3.05 21.34
N ARG A 3 -3.71 -3.75 22.18
CA ARG A 3 -3.23 -4.77 23.12
C ARG A 3 -3.60 -6.17 22.67
N TYR A 4 -4.66 -6.31 21.89
CA TYR A 4 -5.15 -7.61 21.45
C TYR A 4 -5.15 -7.69 19.93
N LEU A 5 -4.62 -8.79 19.41
CA LEU A 5 -4.64 -9.14 18.01
C LEU A 5 -5.63 -10.29 17.79
N HIS A 6 -6.61 -10.04 16.93
CA HIS A 6 -7.63 -11.01 16.56
C HIS A 6 -7.38 -11.51 15.16
N LEU A 7 -7.21 -12.81 14.99
CA LEU A 7 -6.97 -13.46 13.71
C LEU A 7 -8.25 -14.21 13.30
N ALA A 8 -8.87 -13.82 12.19
CA ALA A 8 -10.03 -14.56 11.69
C ALA A 8 -9.62 -16.01 11.40
N ARG A 9 -10.40 -16.97 11.90
CA ARG A 9 -10.15 -18.41 11.73
C ARG A 9 -10.14 -18.86 10.27
N THR A 10 -10.68 -18.03 9.38
CA THR A 10 -10.71 -18.25 7.93
C THR A 10 -9.40 -17.88 7.24
N LEU A 11 -8.51 -17.12 7.89
CA LEU A 11 -7.25 -16.65 7.30
C LEU A 11 -6.37 -17.79 6.81
N ASP A 12 -6.25 -18.88 7.57
CA ASP A 12 -5.44 -20.03 7.14
C ASP A 12 -5.91 -20.62 5.81
N LYS A 13 -7.23 -20.75 5.65
CA LYS A 13 -7.84 -21.23 4.40
C LYS A 13 -7.62 -20.23 3.26
N GLN A 14 -7.76 -18.94 3.52
CA GLN A 14 -7.51 -17.89 2.53
C GLN A 14 -6.04 -17.90 2.07
N LEU A 15 -5.08 -17.95 3.01
CA LEU A 15 -3.65 -18.04 2.71
C LEU A 15 -3.30 -19.32 1.94
N GLN A 16 -3.91 -20.46 2.27
CA GLN A 16 -3.75 -21.69 1.51
C GLN A 16 -4.26 -21.57 0.06
N LEU A 17 -5.40 -20.90 -0.15
CA LEU A 17 -5.91 -20.63 -1.50
C LEU A 17 -4.94 -19.72 -2.27
N LEU A 18 -4.38 -18.70 -1.62
CA LEU A 18 -3.38 -17.83 -2.22
C LEU A 18 -2.16 -18.63 -2.69
N ARG A 19 -1.57 -19.48 -1.84
CA ARG A 19 -0.39 -20.31 -2.19
C ARG A 19 -0.61 -21.15 -3.46
N ARG A 20 -1.85 -21.53 -3.77
CA ARG A 20 -2.19 -22.35 -4.96
C ARG A 20 -2.34 -21.55 -6.25
N SER A 21 -2.45 -20.23 -6.18
CA SER A 21 -3.03 -19.40 -7.26
C SER A 21 -2.03 -18.68 -8.19
N ARG A 22 -0.72 -18.61 -7.85
CA ARG A 22 0.44 -18.29 -8.73
C ARG A 22 1.69 -17.92 -7.90
N LYS A 23 2.88 -17.82 -8.53
CA LYS A 23 4.15 -17.37 -7.88
C LYS A 23 4.03 -16.04 -7.11
N LYS A 24 3.31 -15.04 -7.65
CA LYS A 24 3.11 -13.74 -6.96
C LYS A 24 2.29 -13.87 -5.66
N ALA A 25 1.44 -14.89 -5.57
CA ALA A 25 0.62 -15.15 -4.40
C ALA A 25 1.45 -15.73 -3.24
N GLU A 26 2.46 -16.53 -3.54
CA GLU A 26 3.41 -17.04 -2.54
C GLU A 26 4.17 -15.89 -1.86
N LEU A 27 4.66 -14.93 -2.65
CA LEU A 27 5.31 -13.73 -2.11
C LEU A 27 4.37 -12.89 -1.24
N ALA A 28 3.09 -12.78 -1.62
CA ALA A 28 2.08 -12.07 -0.82
C ALA A 28 1.86 -12.76 0.54
N VAL A 29 1.92 -14.09 0.60
CA VAL A 29 1.82 -14.83 1.86
C VAL A 29 3.06 -14.61 2.74
N CYS A 30 4.27 -14.60 2.16
CA CYS A 30 5.47 -14.25 2.92
C CYS A 30 5.40 -12.83 3.50
N ARG A 31 4.88 -11.88 2.72
CA ARG A 31 4.68 -10.49 3.18
C ARG A 31 3.60 -10.38 4.25
N TYR A 32 2.54 -11.18 4.16
CA TYR A 32 1.55 -11.30 5.24
C TYR A 32 2.24 -11.77 6.53
N ASP A 33 3.01 -12.86 6.48
CA ASP A 33 3.68 -13.41 7.66
C ASP A 33 4.64 -12.38 8.28
N GLN A 34 5.38 -11.63 7.45
CA GLN A 34 6.27 -10.56 7.92
C GLN A 34 5.46 -9.41 8.56
N LEU A 35 4.40 -8.94 7.91
CA LEU A 35 3.56 -7.87 8.42
C LEU A 35 2.91 -8.24 9.77
N VAL A 36 2.46 -9.48 9.96
CA VAL A 36 1.91 -9.92 11.24
C VAL A 36 3.01 -9.98 12.32
N LYS A 37 4.23 -10.42 11.98
CA LYS A 37 5.36 -10.34 12.92
C LYS A 37 5.65 -8.89 13.33
N ASP A 38 5.69 -7.97 12.37
CA ASP A 38 5.94 -6.56 12.62
C ASP A 38 4.80 -5.91 13.41
N LEU A 39 3.55 -6.31 13.17
CA LEU A 39 2.41 -5.90 13.99
C LEU A 39 2.55 -6.36 15.44
N ARG A 40 2.98 -7.60 15.65
CA ARG A 40 3.20 -8.14 17.00
C ARG A 40 4.36 -7.46 17.73
N GLY A 41 5.45 -7.17 17.02
CA GLY A 41 6.67 -6.60 17.61
C GLY A 41 6.68 -5.08 17.74
N PHE A 42 6.13 -4.36 16.74
CA PHE A 42 6.26 -2.91 16.57
C PHE A 42 4.93 -2.15 16.59
N GLY A 43 3.82 -2.83 16.32
CA GLY A 43 2.49 -2.23 16.31
C GLY A 43 2.17 -1.40 15.07
N VAL A 44 0.94 -0.86 15.00
CA VAL A 44 0.36 -0.29 13.77
C VAL A 44 0.96 1.05 13.31
N ARG A 45 1.72 1.74 14.16
CA ARG A 45 2.29 3.07 13.85
C ARG A 45 3.76 3.01 13.44
N HIS A 46 4.42 1.87 13.64
CA HIS A 46 5.81 1.71 13.23
C HIS A 46 5.92 1.75 11.71
N ASP A 47 7.00 2.34 11.21
CA ASP A 47 7.17 2.59 9.77
C ASP A 47 7.06 1.31 8.92
N ALA A 48 7.67 0.21 9.37
CA ALA A 48 7.60 -1.10 8.72
C ALA A 48 6.15 -1.60 8.49
N VAL A 49 5.21 -1.21 9.35
CA VAL A 49 3.78 -1.53 9.23
C VAL A 49 3.02 -0.43 8.51
N PHE A 50 3.29 0.83 8.87
CA PHE A 50 2.57 2.00 8.37
C PHE A 50 2.78 2.21 6.87
N SER A 51 4.02 2.06 6.40
CA SER A 51 4.39 2.17 4.99
C SER A 51 3.67 1.16 4.08
N LYS A 52 3.22 0.03 4.64
CA LYS A 52 2.48 -1.01 3.90
C LYS A 52 0.99 -0.71 3.76
N ARG A 53 0.47 0.37 4.36
CA ARG A 53 -0.96 0.73 4.21
C ARG A 53 -1.25 1.20 2.79
N THR A 54 -2.44 0.90 2.28
CA THR A 54 -2.86 1.46 1.00
C THR A 54 -3.06 2.96 1.13
N LYS A 55 -2.55 3.73 0.16
CA LYS A 55 -2.57 5.21 0.16
C LYS A 55 -3.98 5.81 0.28
N ASN A 56 -4.97 5.14 -0.33
CA ASN A 56 -6.36 5.56 -0.26
C ASN A 56 -7.02 4.91 0.95
N GLY A 57 -7.53 5.74 1.87
CA GLY A 57 -8.32 5.28 3.02
C GLY A 57 -9.54 4.46 2.59
N GLU A 58 -10.11 3.71 3.53
CA GLU A 58 -11.32 2.91 3.32
C GLU A 58 -12.47 3.49 4.14
N ASN A 59 -13.39 4.20 3.47
CA ASN A 59 -14.48 4.90 4.13
C ASN A 59 -15.77 4.07 4.21
N ARG A 60 -15.86 2.94 3.47
CA ARG A 60 -17.08 2.12 3.45
C ARG A 60 -17.28 1.38 4.77
N LEU A 61 -16.20 0.92 5.38
CA LEU A 61 -16.21 0.22 6.66
C LEU A 61 -15.43 1.03 7.70
N LYS A 62 -16.07 1.34 8.83
CA LYS A 62 -15.46 2.17 9.88
C LYS A 62 -14.20 1.50 10.43
N ASN A 63 -13.15 2.30 10.66
CA ASN A 63 -11.86 1.85 11.19
C ASN A 63 -11.19 0.72 10.39
N CYS A 64 -11.54 0.60 9.11
CA CYS A 64 -10.93 -0.36 8.21
C CYS A 64 -9.59 0.18 7.68
N VAL A 65 -8.56 -0.66 7.73
CA VAL A 65 -7.25 -0.37 7.13
C VAL A 65 -6.85 -1.55 6.25
N LYS A 66 -6.45 -1.24 5.01
CA LYS A 66 -5.90 -2.22 4.07
C LYS A 66 -4.39 -2.10 4.03
N TYR A 67 -3.71 -3.23 3.96
CA TYR A 67 -2.27 -3.31 3.73
C TYR A 67 -1.98 -3.96 2.39
N ASP A 68 -1.04 -3.41 1.65
CA ASP A 68 -0.55 -3.94 0.39
C ASP A 68 0.43 -5.09 0.65
N LEU A 69 0.09 -6.28 0.16
CA LEU A 69 0.96 -7.46 0.20
C LEU A 69 1.73 -7.64 -1.13
N GLY A 70 1.58 -6.69 -2.05
CA GLY A 70 2.10 -6.68 -3.40
C GLY A 70 1.37 -7.65 -4.33
N GLY A 71 1.64 -7.52 -5.64
CA GLY A 71 1.03 -8.38 -6.66
C GLY A 71 -0.50 -8.25 -6.78
N GLY A 72 -1.09 -7.19 -6.21
CA GLY A 72 -2.54 -6.98 -6.18
C GLY A 72 -3.25 -7.66 -5.01
N TYR A 73 -2.52 -8.22 -4.03
CA TYR A 73 -3.09 -8.82 -2.82
C TYR A 73 -3.15 -7.82 -1.66
N ARG A 74 -4.17 -7.94 -0.82
CA ARG A 74 -4.41 -7.05 0.32
C ARG A 74 -4.75 -7.84 1.57
N LEU A 75 -4.24 -7.37 2.70
CA LEU A 75 -4.77 -7.71 4.01
C LEU A 75 -5.79 -6.63 4.41
N VAL A 76 -6.95 -7.03 4.88
CA VAL A 76 -7.96 -6.16 5.47
C VAL A 76 -7.93 -6.31 6.99
N THR A 77 -7.90 -5.19 7.68
CA THR A 77 -7.98 -5.13 9.13
C THR A 77 -9.05 -4.15 9.58
N VAL A 78 -9.64 -4.40 10.75
CA VAL A 78 -10.58 -3.52 11.41
C VAL A 78 -10.06 -3.24 12.81
N ARG A 79 -10.08 -1.96 13.21
CA ARG A 79 -9.67 -1.57 14.57
C ARG A 79 -10.89 -1.23 15.43
N SER A 80 -10.94 -1.83 16.62
CA SER A 80 -11.95 -1.53 17.64
C SER A 80 -11.24 -1.27 18.97
N ALA A 81 -11.22 -0.02 19.43
CA ALA A 81 -10.49 0.39 20.64
C ALA A 81 -9.00 -0.06 20.65
N ASP A 82 -8.65 -0.95 21.59
CA ASP A 82 -7.35 -1.59 21.77
C ASP A 82 -7.28 -3.00 21.13
N HIS A 83 -8.22 -3.33 20.26
CA HIS A 83 -8.25 -4.55 19.47
C HIS A 83 -7.96 -4.25 18.00
N LEU A 84 -7.09 -5.07 17.40
CA LEU A 84 -6.85 -5.10 15.97
C LEU A 84 -7.30 -6.44 15.41
N MET A 85 -8.24 -6.42 14.47
CA MET A 85 -8.81 -7.61 13.86
C MET A 85 -8.30 -7.77 12.44
N LEU A 86 -7.62 -8.88 12.15
CA LEU A 86 -7.21 -9.30 10.81
C LEU A 86 -8.34 -10.17 10.26
N THR A 87 -9.06 -9.64 9.27
CA THR A 87 -10.37 -10.17 8.91
C THR A 87 -10.36 -10.92 7.58
N PHE A 88 -9.51 -10.48 6.63
CA PHE A 88 -9.48 -11.05 5.29
C PHE A 88 -8.15 -10.83 4.58
N VAL A 89 -7.71 -11.82 3.80
CA VAL A 89 -6.60 -11.70 2.86
C VAL A 89 -7.01 -12.23 1.47
N GLY A 90 -6.72 -11.45 0.43
CA GLY A 90 -7.12 -11.82 -0.93
C GLY A 90 -6.71 -10.79 -1.98
N GLY A 91 -7.17 -11.00 -3.22
CA GLY A 91 -6.95 -10.05 -4.31
C GLY A 91 -7.68 -8.71 -4.11
N HIS A 92 -7.39 -7.74 -4.97
CA HIS A 92 -8.06 -6.42 -4.96
C HIS A 92 -9.58 -6.52 -4.92
N ASP A 93 -10.13 -7.26 -5.87
CA ASP A 93 -11.56 -7.30 -6.11
C ASP A 93 -12.26 -8.11 -5.02
N GLU A 94 -11.61 -9.18 -4.55
CA GLU A 94 -12.10 -10.00 -3.43
C GLU A 94 -12.12 -9.19 -2.12
N ALA A 95 -11.07 -8.42 -1.84
CA ALA A 95 -11.02 -7.55 -0.67
C ALA A 95 -12.11 -6.46 -0.73
N ASN A 96 -12.34 -5.87 -1.91
CA ASN A 96 -13.41 -4.90 -2.10
C ASN A 96 -14.79 -5.53 -1.90
N GLN A 97 -15.03 -6.73 -2.43
CA GLN A 97 -16.27 -7.47 -2.21
C GLN A 97 -16.46 -7.84 -0.74
N TRP A 98 -15.39 -8.24 -0.05
CA TRP A 98 -15.43 -8.55 1.37
C TRP A 98 -15.87 -7.31 2.16
N ILE A 99 -15.25 -6.15 1.91
CA ILE A 99 -15.62 -4.89 2.57
C ILE A 99 -17.08 -4.52 2.32
N GLU A 100 -17.56 -4.68 1.08
CA GLU A 100 -18.95 -4.35 0.75
C GLU A 100 -19.94 -5.26 1.49
N ARG A 101 -19.62 -6.55 1.62
CA ARG A 101 -20.47 -7.52 2.34
C ARG A 101 -20.54 -7.24 3.84
N HIS A 102 -19.47 -6.72 4.44
CA HIS A 102 -19.36 -6.51 5.89
C HIS A 102 -19.54 -5.03 6.28
N ARG A 103 -20.06 -4.20 5.37
CA ARG A 103 -20.17 -2.73 5.54
C ARG A 103 -20.95 -2.32 6.79
N TYR A 104 -21.93 -3.13 7.18
CA TYR A 104 -22.83 -2.88 8.32
C TYR A 104 -22.51 -3.77 9.53
N ASP A 105 -21.45 -4.57 9.44
CA ASP A 105 -21.09 -5.49 10.52
C ASP A 105 -20.42 -4.72 11.66
N SER A 106 -20.72 -5.15 12.88
CA SER A 106 -20.07 -4.66 14.09
C SER A 106 -18.99 -5.64 14.49
N PHE A 107 -17.76 -5.14 14.58
CA PHE A 107 -16.56 -5.93 14.85
C PHE A 107 -16.25 -5.87 16.34
N GLU A 108 -16.74 -6.87 17.08
CA GLU A 108 -16.65 -6.94 18.55
C GLU A 108 -15.54 -7.90 19.02
N PRO A 109 -14.85 -7.61 20.14
CA PRO A 109 -13.74 -8.44 20.62
C PRO A 109 -14.11 -9.86 21.07
N GLN A 110 -15.38 -10.17 21.30
CA GLN A 110 -15.84 -11.50 21.73
C GLN A 110 -16.36 -12.37 20.59
N ASP A 111 -16.08 -12.01 19.34
CA ASP A 111 -16.52 -12.78 18.19
C ASP A 111 -15.74 -14.12 18.08
N ALA A 112 -16.48 -15.23 18.19
CA ALA A 112 -15.96 -16.59 18.09
C ALA A 112 -15.29 -16.91 16.74
N LEU A 113 -15.55 -16.10 15.70
CA LEU A 113 -14.90 -16.20 14.39
C LEU A 113 -13.41 -15.87 14.43
N TYR A 114 -12.91 -15.29 15.53
CA TYR A 114 -11.52 -14.90 15.70
C TYR A 114 -10.82 -15.76 16.77
N ALA A 115 -9.53 -16.01 16.55
CA ALA A 115 -8.60 -16.40 17.59
C ALA A 115 -7.96 -15.13 18.16
N VAL A 116 -7.78 -15.08 19.48
CA VAL A 116 -7.30 -13.88 20.18
C VAL A 116 -5.91 -14.12 20.73
N GLU A 117 -5.02 -13.17 20.50
CA GLU A 117 -3.68 -13.10 21.07
C GLU A 117 -3.56 -11.78 21.85
N GLU A 118 -3.10 -11.84 23.10
CA GLU A 118 -2.69 -10.66 23.84
C GLU A 118 -1.23 -10.34 23.51
N ILE A 119 -0.93 -9.06 23.25
CA ILE A 119 0.39 -8.60 22.84
C ILE A 119 0.97 -7.72 23.94
N GLU A 120 1.95 -8.28 24.64
CA GLU A 120 2.85 -7.54 25.53
C GLU A 120 3.84 -6.76 24.68
N GLY A 121 3.55 -5.50 24.40
CA GLY A 121 4.55 -4.66 23.75
C GLY A 121 5.39 -3.90 24.74
N SER A 122 6.70 -4.10 24.64
CA SER A 122 7.70 -3.15 25.14
C SER A 122 7.72 -1.94 24.20
N TRP A 123 6.70 -1.10 24.30
CA TRP A 123 6.59 0.10 23.49
C TRP A 123 7.38 1.23 24.15
N GLY A 124 8.63 1.42 23.72
CA GLY A 124 9.47 2.55 24.16
C GLY A 124 8.82 3.90 23.85
N GLU A 125 9.17 4.92 24.66
CA GLU A 125 8.59 6.26 24.63
C GLU A 125 8.55 6.87 23.21
N GLU A 126 7.43 7.52 22.90
CA GLU A 126 7.13 8.10 21.59
C GLU A 126 8.16 9.17 21.20
N PRO A 127 8.88 9.04 20.07
CA PRO A 127 9.56 10.19 19.48
C PRO A 127 8.47 11.14 18.96
N GLY A 128 8.50 12.38 19.41
CA GLY A 128 7.56 13.42 19.05
C GLY A 128 7.41 13.58 17.53
N PHE A 129 6.17 13.54 17.06
CA PHE A 129 5.82 13.86 15.67
C PHE A 129 6.24 15.29 15.34
N GLY A 130 7.28 15.44 14.52
CA GLY A 130 7.72 16.71 13.97
C GLY A 130 8.03 16.56 12.49
N GLY A 131 7.27 17.28 11.64
CA GLY A 131 7.66 17.63 10.28
C GLY A 131 7.28 16.63 9.19
N GLU A 132 6.48 17.10 8.24
CA GLU A 132 6.35 16.53 6.91
C GLU A 132 7.73 16.49 6.25
N GLU A 133 8.40 15.34 6.29
CA GLU A 133 9.51 15.06 5.38
C GLU A 133 9.09 13.96 4.42
N ASN A 134 9.02 14.35 3.15
CA ASN A 134 8.79 13.50 2.01
C ASN A 134 10.00 12.56 1.85
N ILE A 135 9.93 11.37 2.44
CA ILE A 135 10.96 10.35 2.31
C ILE A 135 10.44 9.28 1.35
N GLU A 136 10.72 9.47 0.06
CA GLU A 136 10.72 8.39 -0.93
C GLU A 136 11.88 7.44 -0.60
N GLN A 137 11.71 6.54 0.37
CA GLN A 137 12.62 5.42 0.53
C GLN A 137 12.07 4.24 -0.27
N GLU A 138 12.72 3.96 -1.41
CA GLU A 138 12.48 2.77 -2.22
C GLU A 138 12.82 1.52 -1.40
N ASP A 139 11.83 0.65 -1.19
CA ASP A 139 12.01 -0.72 -0.66
C ASP A 139 13.02 -1.47 -1.55
N PRO A 140 13.93 -2.31 -1.00
CA PRO A 140 14.87 -3.13 -1.77
C PRO A 140 14.26 -3.89 -2.95
N TYR A 141 13.00 -4.30 -2.86
CA TYR A 141 12.28 -4.93 -3.97
C TYR A 141 11.90 -3.94 -5.08
N GLU A 142 11.48 -2.72 -4.72
CA GLU A 142 11.24 -1.63 -5.69
C GLU A 142 12.57 -1.18 -6.30
N ALA A 143 13.65 -1.11 -5.52
CA ALA A 143 14.99 -0.82 -6.02
C ALA A 143 15.47 -1.88 -7.02
N GLU A 144 15.25 -3.18 -6.74
CA GLU A 144 15.58 -4.27 -7.69
C GLU A 144 14.69 -4.21 -8.95
N LEU A 145 13.40 -3.86 -8.80
CA LEU A 145 12.49 -3.69 -9.92
C LEU A 145 12.88 -2.49 -10.79
N ASN A 146 13.22 -1.35 -10.18
CA ASN A 146 13.68 -0.13 -10.85
C ASN A 146 15.04 -0.34 -11.51
N ALA A 147 15.95 -1.11 -10.90
CA ALA A 147 17.19 -1.51 -11.54
C ALA A 147 16.97 -2.36 -12.80
N ARG A 148 15.84 -3.07 -12.90
CA ARG A 148 15.46 -3.88 -14.06
C ARG A 148 14.61 -3.13 -15.08
N LEU A 149 14.02 -1.99 -14.70
CA LEU A 149 13.23 -1.13 -15.56
C LEU A 149 14.10 0.01 -16.09
N ASP A 150 14.83 -0.25 -17.19
CA ASP A 150 15.62 0.79 -17.83
C ASP A 150 14.74 1.83 -18.56
N GLN A 151 15.31 3.02 -18.76
CA GLN A 151 14.64 4.12 -19.47
C GLN A 151 14.23 3.72 -20.90
N SER A 152 14.97 2.78 -21.53
CA SER A 152 14.65 2.25 -22.85
C SER A 152 13.33 1.45 -22.83
N THR A 153 13.14 0.62 -21.82
CA THR A 153 11.92 -0.19 -21.62
C THR A 153 10.72 0.72 -21.37
N LEU A 154 10.86 1.71 -20.50
CA LEU A 154 9.78 2.67 -20.23
C LEU A 154 9.40 3.46 -21.49
N GLN A 155 10.37 3.92 -22.27
CA GLN A 155 10.11 4.62 -23.54
C GLN A 155 9.43 3.73 -24.59
N LYS A 156 9.77 2.43 -24.63
CA LYS A 156 9.14 1.45 -25.53
C LYS A 156 7.71 1.08 -25.10
N VAL A 157 7.39 1.13 -23.82
CA VAL A 157 6.02 0.86 -23.32
C VAL A 157 5.15 2.10 -23.47
N PHE A 158 5.70 3.28 -23.17
CA PHE A 158 4.99 4.57 -23.16
C PHE A 158 5.29 5.44 -24.39
N GLN A 159 5.45 4.81 -25.56
CA GLN A 159 5.85 5.48 -26.80
C GLN A 159 4.95 6.67 -27.13
N GLY A 160 3.65 6.55 -26.89
CA GLY A 160 2.66 7.61 -27.14
C GLY A 160 2.80 8.84 -26.25
N LEU A 161 3.43 8.73 -25.08
CA LEU A 161 3.73 9.87 -24.20
C LEU A 161 5.04 10.58 -24.61
N TYR A 162 5.98 9.85 -25.19
CA TYR A 162 7.26 10.40 -25.67
C TYR A 162 7.22 10.89 -27.13
N ALA A 163 6.25 10.43 -27.93
CA ALA A 163 6.08 10.86 -29.32
C ALA A 163 5.42 12.24 -29.46
N VAL A 164 4.75 12.75 -28.42
CA VAL A 164 4.04 14.04 -28.46
C VAL A 164 4.94 15.17 -27.95
N ARG A 165 6.07 15.42 -28.62
CA ARG A 165 6.79 16.70 -28.50
C ARG A 165 7.80 17.01 -29.60
N ARG A 166 7.46 16.69 -30.85
CA ARG A 166 8.13 17.29 -32.01
C ARG A 166 7.08 17.83 -32.95
N ASP A 167 6.50 18.98 -32.59
CA ASP A 167 5.79 19.90 -33.49
C ASP A 167 5.49 21.21 -32.73
N ALA A 168 6.52 21.85 -32.15
CA ALA A 168 6.39 23.18 -31.57
C ALA A 168 7.74 23.91 -31.49
N ALA A 169 8.53 23.88 -32.56
CA ALA A 169 9.69 24.78 -32.72
C ALA A 169 10.07 24.85 -34.20
N GLY A 170 9.35 25.67 -34.97
CA GLY A 170 9.58 25.77 -36.41
C GLY A 170 8.78 26.84 -37.13
N SER A 171 8.65 28.05 -36.58
CA SER A 171 8.37 29.23 -37.41
C SER A 171 8.82 30.52 -36.71
N VAL A 172 10.05 30.95 -36.98
CA VAL A 172 10.38 32.38 -36.87
C VAL A 172 10.60 32.87 -38.29
N GLY A 173 9.60 33.65 -38.73
CA GLY A 173 9.55 34.23 -40.05
C GLY A 173 10.63 35.28 -40.27
N THR A 174 11.02 35.35 -41.53
CA THR A 174 11.76 36.42 -42.19
C THR A 174 11.12 37.80 -42.02
N GLY A 175 11.94 38.84 -41.86
CA GLY A 175 11.65 40.17 -42.40
C GLY A 175 11.91 41.35 -41.47
N GLY A 176 12.67 42.34 -41.98
CA GLY A 176 12.40 43.74 -41.67
C GLY A 176 13.58 44.55 -41.14
N ALA A 177 14.36 45.11 -42.06
CA ALA A 177 15.29 46.21 -41.80
C ALA A 177 14.55 47.50 -41.38
N ALA A 178 15.12 48.26 -40.45
CA ALA A 178 15.04 49.72 -40.44
C ALA A 178 16.07 50.31 -39.45
N ALA A 179 17.15 50.86 -40.01
CA ALA A 179 18.02 51.80 -39.33
C ALA A 179 17.23 53.10 -39.02
N ARG A 180 17.37 53.64 -37.81
CA ARG A 180 17.07 55.03 -37.51
C ARG A 180 18.31 55.66 -36.87
N GLN A 181 18.95 56.53 -37.65
CA GLN A 181 19.92 57.50 -37.18
C GLN A 181 19.21 58.62 -36.43
N SER A 182 19.90 59.15 -35.42
CA SER A 182 19.62 60.40 -34.74
C SER A 182 19.86 61.59 -35.67
N LEU A 183 18.86 62.47 -35.80
CA LEU A 183 18.92 63.93 -35.67
C LEU A 183 17.55 64.52 -36.05
#